data_AF-A0A2G2MJ25-F1
#
_entry.id   AF-A0A2G2MJ25-F1
#
_cell.length_a   1.000
_cell.length_b   1.000
_cell.length_c   1.000
_cell.angle_alpha   90.00
_cell.angle_beta   90.00
_cell.angle_gamma   90.00
#
_symmetry.space_group_name_H-M   'P 1'
#
loop_
_entity.id
_entity.type
_entity.pdbx_description
1 polymer ?
#
loop_
_entity_poly.entity_id
_entity_poly.type
_entity_poly.pdbx_seq_one_letter_code
_entity_poly.pdbx_strand_id
1 'polypeptide(L)'
;MNHQRDEGFRLIHDIFRLKWIPEIIQTVGHDSQNYSDISRKIGEISNTELNRKLALLIDRQVIEKREGTYILSKFGKDLDHIFNHFLEMSQKYLHK
;
A
#
# COMPACT_ATOMS: atom_id res chain seq x y z
N MET A 1 -3.88 12.12 -27.04
CA MET A 1 -3.94 11.23 -25.84
C MET A 1 -2.97 11.76 -24.81
N ASN A 2 -3.36 11.80 -23.54
CA ASN A 2 -2.60 12.51 -22.51
C ASN A 2 -1.57 11.55 -21.88
N HIS A 3 -0.39 11.42 -22.51
CA HIS A 3 0.63 10.41 -22.20
C HIS A 3 0.98 10.32 -20.71
N GLN A 4 1.05 11.47 -20.02
CA GLN A 4 1.33 11.56 -18.58
C GLN A 4 0.26 10.88 -17.72
N ARG A 5 -1.01 10.92 -18.13
CA ARG A 5 -2.11 10.24 -17.43
C ARG A 5 -1.94 8.72 -17.53
N ASP A 6 -1.59 8.23 -18.71
CA ASP A 6 -1.41 6.80 -18.94
C ASP A 6 -0.18 6.27 -18.18
N GLU A 7 0.89 7.08 -18.09
CA GLU A 7 2.07 6.78 -17.26
C GLU A 7 1.74 6.76 -15.77
N GLY A 8 0.99 7.75 -15.27
CA GLY A 8 0.52 7.78 -13.89
C GLY A 8 -0.35 6.57 -13.56
N PHE A 9 -1.27 6.19 -14.45
CA PHE A 9 -2.08 4.98 -14.28
C PHE A 9 -1.22 3.72 -14.24
N ARG A 10 -0.24 3.57 -15.15
CA ARG A 10 0.68 2.42 -15.16
C ARG A 10 1.47 2.32 -13.86
N LEU A 11 2.02 3.44 -13.38
CA LEU A 11 2.76 3.52 -12.12
C LEU A 11 1.92 2.99 -10.94
N ILE A 12 0.69 3.48 -10.81
CA ILE A 12 -0.22 3.11 -9.72
C ILE A 12 -0.64 1.64 -9.87
N HIS A 13 -1.07 1.24 -11.07
CA HIS A 13 -1.52 -0.12 -11.36
C HIS A 13 -0.43 -1.17 -11.07
N ASP A 14 0.84 -0.87 -11.39
CA ASP A 14 1.96 -1.77 -11.11
C ASP A 14 2.21 -2.01 -9.62
N ILE A 15 1.83 -1.06 -8.77
CA ILE A 15 1.88 -1.23 -7.32
C ILE A 15 0.67 -2.03 -6.85
N PHE A 16 -0.52 -1.69 -7.36
CA PHE A 16 -1.79 -2.24 -6.88
C PHE A 16 -2.02 -3.69 -7.24
N ARG A 17 -1.49 -4.15 -8.39
CA ARG A 17 -1.63 -5.55 -8.82
C ARG A 17 -0.85 -6.54 -7.94
N LEU A 18 0.01 -6.06 -7.04
CA LEU A 18 0.85 -6.91 -6.21
C LEU A 18 0.11 -7.34 -4.95
N LYS A 19 0.04 -8.65 -4.74
CA LYS A 19 -0.54 -9.24 -3.51
C LYS A 19 0.07 -8.60 -2.26
N TRP A 20 -0.78 -8.37 -1.26
CA TRP A 20 -0.50 -7.81 0.06
C TRP A 20 -0.18 -6.31 0.11
N ILE A 21 0.03 -5.66 -1.04
CA ILE A 21 0.39 -4.24 -1.04
C ILE A 21 -0.73 -3.34 -0.51
N PRO A 22 -2.00 -3.49 -0.93
CA PRO A 22 -3.09 -2.70 -0.37
C PRO A 22 -3.19 -2.84 1.16
N GLU A 23 -3.13 -4.07 1.67
CA GLU A 23 -3.25 -4.39 3.09
C GLU A 23 -2.07 -3.83 3.90
N ILE A 24 -0.84 -3.90 3.36
CA ILE A 24 0.34 -3.31 4.00
C ILE A 24 0.24 -1.79 4.04
N ILE A 25 -0.14 -1.14 2.93
CA ILE A 25 -0.26 0.32 2.86
C ILE A 25 -1.32 0.82 3.84
N GLN A 26 -2.51 0.22 3.85
CA GLN A 26 -3.57 0.55 4.81
C GLN A 26 -3.14 0.31 6.26
N THR A 27 -2.43 -0.78 6.53
CA THR A 27 -1.93 -1.09 7.89
C THR A 27 -0.93 -0.03 8.38
N VAL A 28 -0.04 0.43 7.51
CA VAL A 28 0.96 1.48 7.80
C VAL A 28 0.32 2.88 7.86
N GLY A 29 -0.78 3.11 7.13
CA GLY A 29 -1.48 4.39 7.08
C GLY A 29 -2.22 4.77 8.37
N HIS A 30 -2.62 3.78 9.17
CA HIS A 30 -3.43 4.02 10.37
C HIS A 30 -2.64 4.49 11.59
N ASP A 31 -1.31 4.32 11.64
CA ASP A 31 -0.38 4.82 12.68
C ASP A 31 1.04 4.33 12.33
N SER A 32 2.12 4.93 12.85
CA SER A 32 3.47 4.36 12.69
C SER A 32 3.54 2.94 13.27
N GLN A 33 3.77 1.93 12.42
CA GLN A 33 3.77 0.51 12.83
C GLN A 33 5.18 -0.07 12.80
N ASN A 34 5.55 -0.87 13.80
CA ASN A 34 6.74 -1.73 13.67
C ASN A 34 6.42 -3.00 12.85
N TYR A 35 7.45 -3.78 12.52
CA TYR A 35 7.30 -5.02 11.74
C TYR A 35 6.30 -6.01 12.37
N SER A 36 6.39 -6.21 13.68
CA SER A 36 5.56 -7.18 14.41
C SER A 36 4.08 -6.79 14.36
N ASP A 37 3.79 -5.50 14.45
CA ASP A 37 2.41 -4.99 14.34
C ASP A 37 1.83 -5.21 12.94
N ILE A 38 2.62 -4.93 11.89
CA ILE A 38 2.19 -5.17 10.51
C ILE A 38 1.93 -6.66 10.28
N SER A 39 2.87 -7.52 10.69
CA SER A 39 2.73 -8.97 10.55
C SER A 39 1.50 -9.50 11.27
N ARG A 40 1.23 -9.02 12.49
CA ARG A 40 0.08 -9.44 13.29
C ARG A 40 -1.25 -8.98 12.69
N LYS A 41 -1.33 -7.73 12.21
CA LYS A 41 -2.56 -7.16 11.64
C LYS A 41 -2.94 -7.82 10.31
N ILE A 42 -1.96 -8.21 9.49
CA ILE A 42 -2.21 -8.89 8.22
C ILE A 42 -2.46 -10.40 8.44
N GLY A 43 -1.78 -11.04 9.40
CA GLY A 43 -2.06 -12.39 9.89
C GLY A 43 -1.68 -13.55 8.94
N GLU A 44 -1.99 -13.44 7.65
CA GLU A 44 -1.83 -14.51 6.65
C GLU A 44 -0.54 -14.41 5.81
N ILE A 45 0.24 -13.35 6.00
CA ILE A 45 1.48 -13.12 5.25
C ILE A 45 2.69 -13.80 5.93
N SER A 46 3.47 -14.55 5.16
CA SER A 46 4.73 -15.12 5.66
C SER A 46 5.76 -14.03 5.94
N ASN A 47 6.68 -14.28 6.88
CA ASN A 47 7.78 -13.34 7.19
C ASN A 47 8.63 -12.99 5.96
N THR A 48 8.96 -13.98 5.13
CA THR A 48 9.73 -13.78 3.90
C THR A 48 9.00 -12.86 2.93
N GLU A 49 7.70 -13.09 2.73
CA GLU A 49 6.90 -12.26 1.83
C GLU A 49 6.72 -10.84 2.38
N LEU A 50 6.46 -10.69 3.69
CA LEU A 50 6.35 -9.37 4.32
C LEU A 50 7.64 -8.56 4.18
N ASN A 51 8.79 -9.17 4.47
CA ASN A 51 10.10 -8.52 4.28
C ASN A 51 10.31 -8.08 2.82
N ARG A 52 9.97 -8.94 1.86
CA ARG A 52 10.08 -8.62 0.43
C ARG A 52 9.19 -7.45 0.03
N LYS A 53 7.96 -7.38 0.56
CA LYS A 53 7.03 -6.28 0.28
C LYS A 53 7.44 -4.97 0.93
N LEU A 54 7.89 -5.00 2.18
CA LEU A 54 8.40 -3.81 2.87
C LEU A 54 9.63 -3.25 2.15
N ALA A 55 10.56 -4.11 1.73
CA ALA A 55 11.72 -3.69 0.94
C ALA A 55 11.30 -3.06 -0.39
N LEU A 56 10.37 -3.67 -1.11
CA LEU A 56 9.82 -3.13 -2.37
C LEU A 56 9.14 -1.76 -2.16
N LEU A 57 8.36 -1.60 -1.11
CA LEU A 57 7.64 -0.36 -0.83
C LEU A 57 8.60 0.77 -0.40
N ILE A 58 9.71 0.44 0.26
CA ILE A 58 10.79 1.40 0.56
C ILE A 58 11.49 1.82 -0.74
N ASP A 59 11.87 0.85 -1.58
CA ASP A 59 12.53 1.10 -2.87
C ASP A 59 11.67 1.98 -3.80
N ARG A 60 10.36 1.75 -3.81
CA ARG A 60 9.38 2.56 -4.55
C ARG A 60 8.97 3.86 -3.85
N GLN A 61 9.61 4.21 -2.73
CA GLN A 61 9.32 5.43 -1.95
C GLN A 61 7.86 5.56 -1.51
N VAL A 62 7.17 4.43 -1.34
CA VAL A 62 5.77 4.40 -0.85
C VAL A 62 5.76 4.49 0.68
N ILE A 63 6.69 3.81 1.33
CA ILE A 63 6.87 3.86 2.78
C ILE A 63 8.29 4.26 3.15
N GLU A 64 8.45 4.82 4.34
CA GLU A 64 9.75 5.13 4.94
C GLU A 64 9.91 4.35 6.23
N LYS A 65 11.14 3.91 6.52
CA LYS A 65 11.49 3.27 7.79
C LYS A 65 12.16 4.29 8.71
N ARG A 66 11.57 4.56 9.88
CA ARG A 66 12.09 5.48 10.90
C ARG A 66 12.09 4.83 12.27
N GLU A 67 13.24 4.76 12.92
CA GLU A 67 13.38 4.25 14.30
C GLU A 67 12.72 2.88 14.54
N GLY A 68 12.79 1.98 13.54
CA GLY A 68 12.18 0.64 13.62
C GLY A 68 10.69 0.57 13.28
N THR A 69 10.06 1.71 13.00
CA THR A 69 8.68 1.82 12.51
C THR A 69 8.65 2.13 11.01
N TYR A 70 7.52 1.84 10.38
CA TYR A 70 7.22 2.17 8.99
C TYR A 70 6.11 3.23 8.98
N ILE A 71 6.26 4.23 8.11
CA ILE A 71 5.27 5.29 7.88
C ILE A 71 5.04 5.48 6.38
N LEU A 72 3.86 5.96 5.99
CA LEU A 72 3.60 6.34 4.61
C LEU A 72 4.38 7.61 4.24
N SER A 73 5.03 7.58 3.07
CA SER A 73 5.53 8.80 2.43
C SER A 73 4.37 9.66 1.91
N LYS A 74 4.65 10.81 1.32
CA LYS A 74 3.61 11.58 0.59
C LYS A 74 2.96 10.75 -0.50
N PHE A 75 3.77 10.06 -1.30
CA PHE A 75 3.28 9.17 -2.36
C PHE A 75 2.45 8.01 -1.79
N GLY A 76 2.88 7.41 -0.67
CA GLY A 76 2.11 6.36 -0.02
C GLY A 76 0.74 6.81 0.49
N LYS A 77 0.63 8.05 0.99
CA LYS A 77 -0.66 8.65 1.39
C LYS A 77 -1.59 8.85 0.20
N ASP A 78 -1.06 9.27 -0.95
CA ASP A 78 -1.85 9.39 -2.17
C ASP A 78 -2.39 8.02 -2.62
N LEU A 79 -1.57 6.96 -2.53
CA LEU A 79 -2.00 5.59 -2.85
C LEU A 79 -3.05 5.07 -1.87
N ASP A 80 -2.88 5.29 -0.57
CA ASP A 80 -3.86 4.91 0.45
C ASP A 80 -5.23 5.57 0.20
N HIS A 81 -5.23 6.86 -0.15
CA HIS A 81 -6.46 7.58 -0.51
C HIS A 81 -7.15 6.96 -1.73
N ILE A 82 -6.40 6.55 -2.76
CA ILE A 82 -6.96 5.88 -3.93
C ILE A 82 -7.55 4.50 -3.55
N PHE A 83 -6.90 3.73 -2.68
CA PHE A 83 -7.45 2.45 -2.21
C PHE A 83 -8.77 2.63 -1.46
N ASN A 84 -8.86 3.63 -0.60
CA ASN A 84 -10.10 3.95 0.11
C ASN A 84 -11.21 4.32 -0.87
N HIS A 85 -10.89 5.08 -1.93
CA HIS A 85 -11.87 5.39 -2.96
C HIS A 85 -12.34 4.15 -3.73
N PHE A 86 -11.44 3.20 -4.02
CA PHE A 86 -11.86 1.92 -4.61
C PHE A 86 -12.76 1.10 -3.70
N LEU A 87 -12.51 1.10 -2.39
CA LEU A 87 -13.36 0.44 -1.42
C LEU A 87 -14.77 1.07 -1.39
N GLU A 88 -14.85 2.40 -1.35
CA GLU A 88 -16.11 3.14 -1.43
C GLU A 88 -16.89 2.82 -2.72
N MET A 89 -16.20 2.81 -3.86
CA MET A 89 -16.78 2.45 -5.14
C MET A 89 -17.29 1.01 -5.16
N SER A 90 -16.50 0.06 -4.63
CA SER A 90 -16.91 -1.33 -4.51
C SER A 90 -18.20 -1.45 -3.69
N GLN A 91 -18.24 -0.80 -2.52
CA GLN A 91 -19.41 -0.81 -1.65
C GLN A 91 -20.65 -0.24 -2.34
N LYS A 92 -20.48 0.83 -3.13
CA LYS A 92 -21.57 1.54 -3.79
C LYS A 92 -22.08 0.85 -5.06
N TYR A 93 -21.22 0.16 -5.79
CA TYR A 93 -21.53 -0.28 -7.16
C TYR A 93 -21.40 -1.79 -7.41
N LEU A 94 -20.70 -2.55 -6.56
CA LEU A 94 -20.56 -4.01 -6.70
C LEU A 94 -21.52 -4.81 -5.82
N HIS A 95 -22.19 -4.17 -4.87
CA HIS A 95 -23.28 -4.78 -4.11
C HIS A 95 -24.63 -4.48 -4.79
N LYS A 96 -24.95 -5.26 -5.84
CA LYS A 96 -26.30 -5.45 -6.37
C LYS A 96 -26.69 -6.92 -6.27
#